data_AF-A0A535SG67-F1
#
_entry.id   AF-A0A535SG67-F1
#
_cell.length_a   1.000
_cell.length_b   1.000
_cell.length_c   1.000
_cell.angle_alpha   90.00
_cell.angle_beta   90.00
_cell.angle_gamma   90.00
#
_symmetry.space_group_name_H-M   'P 1'
#
loop_
_entity.id
_entity.type
_entity.pdbx_description
1 polymer ?
#
loop_
_entity_poly.entity_id
_entity_poly.type
_entity_poly.pdbx_seq_one_letter_code
_entity_poly.pdbx_strand_id
1 'polypeptide(L)'
;MRCPYCGRNSERASYCTNCGRDLRTPPSQQPAAVQPPPYQQAPQRYPPPAQYQQQPDNLPPLGYPTSAPRQQLPSQQPRQVPPPQPYSSPTAPPQPQSRRVGQQEAPVPVPPPAPEPPLPFPPHTVEQLHALEQGAPTFNILDTTTDGKRKKTVRIAYPKSVAWQQVATLLKAFKEQQETQFETIIIQGYLPQDPGGFTFTNGQLIFDRNVRLGGQTLNRYQIDTGNGLAIDSVRIVLSE
;
A
#
# COMPACT_ATOMS: atom_id res chain seq x y z
N MET A 1 -2.83 -29.87 7.50
CA MET A 1 -4.32 -29.72 7.64
C MET A 1 -4.88 -28.88 6.50
N ARG A 2 -5.92 -29.35 5.80
CA ARG A 2 -6.55 -28.65 4.66
C ARG A 2 -7.69 -27.72 5.12
N CYS A 3 -7.94 -26.63 4.41
CA CYS A 3 -9.09 -25.75 4.65
C CYS A 3 -10.40 -26.53 4.41
N PRO A 4 -11.35 -26.58 5.36
CA PRO A 4 -12.62 -27.30 5.19
C PRO A 4 -13.56 -26.65 4.17
N TYR A 5 -13.31 -25.38 3.78
CA TYR A 5 -14.19 -24.63 2.88
C TYR A 5 -13.77 -24.72 1.40
N CYS A 6 -12.47 -24.84 1.10
CA CYS A 6 -11.96 -24.84 -0.28
C CYS A 6 -10.93 -25.94 -0.55
N GLY A 7 -10.63 -26.78 0.44
CA GLY A 7 -9.71 -27.92 0.31
C GLY A 7 -8.23 -27.57 0.21
N ARG A 8 -7.87 -26.27 0.16
CA ARG A 8 -6.49 -25.80 -0.04
C ARG A 8 -6.03 -25.00 1.19
N ASN A 9 -4.96 -25.43 1.87
CA ASN A 9 -4.18 -24.52 2.71
C ASN A 9 -2.76 -25.04 3.02
N SER A 10 -1.89 -24.09 3.36
CA SER A 10 -0.60 -24.25 4.01
C SER A 10 -0.79 -24.70 5.46
N GLU A 11 0.00 -25.67 5.92
CA GLU A 11 -0.10 -26.19 7.28
C GLU A 11 0.26 -25.09 8.29
N ARG A 12 -0.62 -24.84 9.28
CA ARG A 12 -0.47 -23.91 10.42
C ARG A 12 -0.92 -22.45 10.26
N ALA A 13 -1.57 -22.05 9.15
CA ALA A 13 -2.11 -20.69 9.03
C ALA A 13 -3.45 -20.53 9.78
N SER A 14 -3.63 -19.39 10.46
CA SER A 14 -4.88 -19.03 11.16
C SER A 14 -6.02 -18.65 10.21
N TYR A 15 -5.71 -18.30 8.96
CA TYR A 15 -6.66 -18.02 7.90
C TYR A 15 -6.22 -18.74 6.62
N CYS A 16 -7.15 -19.02 5.71
CA CYS A 16 -6.86 -19.60 4.41
C CYS A 16 -6.39 -18.50 3.46
N THR A 17 -5.16 -18.59 2.95
CA THR A 17 -4.63 -17.63 1.96
C THR A 17 -5.33 -17.70 0.62
N ASN A 18 -6.00 -18.82 0.31
CA ASN A 18 -6.67 -19.03 -0.97
C ASN A 18 -8.10 -18.49 -0.99
N CYS A 19 -8.85 -18.57 0.12
CA CYS A 19 -10.25 -18.08 0.17
C CYS A 19 -10.50 -17.01 1.23
N GLY A 20 -9.47 -16.56 1.95
CA GLY A 20 -9.55 -15.48 2.95
C GLY A 20 -10.29 -15.84 4.24
N ARG A 21 -10.82 -17.07 4.38
CA ARG A 21 -11.63 -17.46 5.56
C ARG A 21 -10.77 -17.79 6.77
N ASP A 22 -11.25 -17.41 7.95
CA ASP A 22 -10.67 -17.79 9.24
C ASP A 22 -10.78 -19.33 9.45
N LEU A 23 -9.68 -19.95 9.87
CA LEU A 23 -9.58 -21.39 10.15
C LEU A 23 -9.49 -21.69 11.65
N ARG A 24 -9.42 -20.66 12.49
CA ARG A 24 -9.50 -20.80 13.95
C ARG A 24 -10.90 -21.24 14.38
N THR A 25 -11.90 -20.92 13.56
CA THR A 25 -13.30 -21.28 13.81
C THR A 25 -13.66 -22.48 12.93
N PRO A 26 -13.72 -23.71 13.50
CA PRO A 26 -14.27 -24.83 12.75
C PRO A 26 -15.75 -24.54 12.40
N PRO A 27 -16.26 -25.03 11.27
CA PRO A 27 -17.69 -24.94 10.99
C PRO A 27 -18.44 -25.58 12.16
N SER A 28 -19.35 -24.82 12.77
CA SER A 28 -20.29 -25.32 13.77
C SER A 28 -21.03 -26.50 13.16
N GLN A 29 -20.76 -27.69 13.68
CA GLN A 29 -21.46 -28.90 13.29
C GLN A 29 -22.94 -28.71 13.65
N GLN A 30 -23.80 -28.59 12.64
CA GLN A 30 -25.21 -28.93 12.82
C GLN A 30 -25.27 -30.40 13.27
N PRO A 31 -26.12 -30.74 14.25
CA PRO A 31 -26.12 -32.09 14.81
C PRO A 31 -26.55 -33.11 13.75
N ALA A 32 -25.59 -33.93 13.33
CA ALA A 32 -25.87 -35.19 12.66
C ALA A 32 -26.46 -36.16 13.70
N ALA A 33 -27.59 -36.75 13.35
CA ALA A 33 -28.25 -37.76 14.15
C ALA A 33 -27.33 -38.99 14.38
N VAL A 34 -27.20 -39.35 15.67
CA VAL A 34 -27.09 -40.70 16.25
C VAL A 34 -26.10 -41.70 15.60
N GLN A 35 -24.99 -41.95 16.31
CA GLN A 35 -24.19 -43.19 16.21
C GLN A 35 -24.86 -44.38 16.91
N PRO A 36 -24.47 -45.62 16.58
CA PRO A 36 -23.84 -46.47 17.60
C PRO A 36 -22.52 -47.16 17.15
N PRO A 37 -21.71 -47.70 18.10
CA PRO A 37 -20.29 -48.09 17.92
C PRO A 37 -20.13 -49.63 17.93
N PRO A 38 -18.97 -50.26 18.28
CA PRO A 38 -17.53 -49.90 18.24
C PRO A 38 -16.66 -51.00 17.54
N TYR A 39 -15.38 -50.73 17.22
CA TYR A 39 -14.31 -51.71 17.47
C TYR A 39 -12.98 -51.02 17.81
N GLN A 40 -12.37 -51.55 18.87
CA GLN A 40 -11.15 -51.14 19.56
C GLN A 40 -9.90 -51.52 18.76
N GLN A 41 -8.80 -50.76 18.94
CA GLN A 41 -7.47 -51.33 19.16
C GLN A 41 -6.48 -50.27 19.67
N ALA A 42 -5.67 -50.69 20.65
CA ALA A 42 -4.49 -50.02 21.23
C ALA A 42 -3.32 -51.02 21.16
N PRO A 43 -2.13 -50.74 21.72
CA PRO A 43 -1.17 -49.65 21.46
C PRO A 43 0.19 -50.23 20.98
N GLN A 44 1.12 -49.40 20.48
CA GLN A 44 2.52 -49.84 20.34
C GLN A 44 3.52 -48.87 20.99
N ARG A 45 4.49 -49.49 21.68
CA ARG A 45 5.48 -48.90 22.60
C ARG A 45 6.78 -48.49 21.88
N TYR A 46 7.36 -47.41 22.40
CA TYR A 46 8.77 -46.94 22.51
C TYR A 46 9.95 -47.72 21.86
N PRO A 47 11.05 -47.01 21.50
CA PRO A 47 12.16 -46.74 22.46
C PRO A 47 12.74 -45.29 22.47
N PRO A 48 13.41 -44.85 23.57
CA PRO A 48 14.31 -43.66 23.64
C PRO A 48 15.79 -44.10 23.40
N PRO A 49 16.88 -43.31 23.62
CA PRO A 49 17.09 -41.93 24.10
C PRO A 49 18.02 -41.09 23.14
N ALA A 50 18.40 -39.84 23.40
CA ALA A 50 19.59 -39.47 24.18
C ALA A 50 19.62 -37.96 24.50
N GLN A 51 19.88 -37.65 25.77
CA GLN A 51 20.29 -36.34 26.26
C GLN A 51 21.83 -36.26 26.25
N TYR A 52 22.37 -35.14 25.76
CA TYR A 52 23.66 -34.59 26.20
C TYR A 52 23.37 -33.13 26.55
N GLN A 53 23.28 -32.81 27.85
CA GLN A 53 24.37 -32.37 28.72
C GLN A 53 24.87 -30.96 28.40
N GLN A 54 24.69 -30.14 29.42
CA GLN A 54 25.03 -28.73 29.57
C GLN A 54 26.54 -28.53 29.45
N GLN A 55 26.95 -27.39 28.89
CA GLN A 55 28.06 -26.66 29.49
C GLN A 55 27.86 -25.13 29.29
N PRO A 56 27.97 -24.33 30.37
CA PRO A 56 28.02 -22.88 30.30
C PRO A 56 29.45 -22.40 30.06
N ASP A 57 29.64 -21.24 29.43
CA ASP A 57 30.31 -20.09 30.06
C ASP A 57 30.44 -18.89 29.11
N ASN A 58 30.17 -17.72 29.70
CA ASN A 58 30.80 -16.42 29.48
C ASN A 58 30.84 -15.77 28.08
N LEU A 59 30.01 -14.73 27.90
CA LEU A 59 30.40 -13.50 27.19
C LEU A 59 29.86 -12.26 27.96
N PRO A 60 30.65 -11.16 28.07
CA PRO A 60 30.38 -10.01 28.95
C PRO A 60 29.33 -9.02 28.40
N PRO A 61 28.72 -8.16 29.24
CA PRO A 61 27.70 -7.20 28.83
C PRO A 61 28.31 -5.83 28.50
N LEU A 62 28.26 -5.40 27.23
CA LEU A 62 28.62 -4.05 26.79
C LEU A 62 27.90 -3.81 25.45
N GLY A 63 27.09 -2.80 25.19
CA GLY A 63 26.48 -1.75 25.99
C GLY A 63 25.47 -1.09 25.06
N TYR A 64 24.27 -0.83 25.55
CA TYR A 64 23.30 0.00 24.82
C TYR A 64 23.75 1.46 24.97
N PRO A 65 23.91 2.25 23.89
CA PRO A 65 23.88 3.69 24.03
C PRO A 65 22.45 4.12 24.35
N THR A 66 22.26 4.29 25.65
CA THR A 66 21.27 5.11 26.33
C THR A 66 21.10 6.47 25.66
N SER A 67 19.83 6.89 25.58
CA SER A 67 19.30 8.23 25.35
C SER A 67 20.27 9.41 25.28
N ALA A 68 20.22 10.14 24.17
CA ALA A 68 20.75 11.48 24.05
C ALA A 68 20.05 12.45 25.03
N PRO A 69 20.77 13.39 25.66
CA PRO A 69 20.20 14.36 26.58
C PRO A 69 19.37 15.41 25.85
N ARG A 70 18.12 15.52 26.28
CA ARG A 70 17.17 16.57 25.94
C ARG A 70 17.72 17.91 26.45
N GLN A 71 18.10 18.80 25.54
CA GLN A 71 18.39 20.20 25.90
C GLN A 71 17.11 20.84 26.47
N GLN A 72 17.22 21.34 27.69
CA GLN A 72 16.17 22.06 28.41
C GLN A 72 16.03 23.47 27.82
N LEU A 73 14.82 23.83 27.40
CA LEU A 73 14.47 25.24 27.19
C LEU A 73 14.42 25.95 28.56
N PRO A 74 14.90 27.20 28.65
CA PRO A 74 14.79 27.98 29.88
C PRO A 74 13.33 28.31 30.20
N SER A 75 12.95 28.04 31.45
CA SER A 75 11.68 28.33 32.08
C SER A 75 11.46 29.85 32.20
N GLN A 76 10.44 30.36 31.50
CA GLN A 76 9.89 31.68 31.76
C GLN A 76 8.96 31.62 32.98
N GLN A 77 9.21 32.48 33.95
CA GLN A 77 8.45 32.63 35.20
C GLN A 77 7.00 33.06 34.96
N PRO A 78 6.05 32.73 35.86
CA PRO A 78 4.70 33.28 35.82
C PRO A 78 4.72 34.78 36.18
N ARG A 79 4.30 35.63 35.25
CA ARG A 79 3.98 37.03 35.56
C ARG A 79 2.77 37.07 36.48
N GLN A 80 2.89 37.81 37.57
CA GLN A 80 1.79 38.16 38.47
C GLN A 80 0.74 38.98 37.72
N VAL A 81 -0.53 38.59 37.89
CA VAL A 81 -1.70 39.24 37.31
C VAL A 81 -2.12 40.41 38.20
N PRO A 82 -2.34 41.64 37.69
CA PRO A 82 -2.90 42.73 38.48
C PRO A 82 -4.40 42.50 38.78
N PRO A 83 -4.96 43.07 39.85
CA PRO A 83 -6.38 42.94 40.18
C PRO A 83 -7.29 43.65 39.16
N PRO A 84 -8.53 43.18 38.95
CA PRO A 84 -9.46 43.82 38.04
C PRO A 84 -10.01 45.14 38.63
N GLN A 85 -9.87 46.23 37.87
CA GLN A 85 -10.63 47.46 38.11
C GLN A 85 -12.02 47.38 37.45
N PRO A 86 -13.06 47.94 38.07
CA PRO A 86 -14.42 47.93 37.53
C PRO A 86 -14.51 48.93 36.39
N TYR A 87 -14.60 48.45 35.15
CA TYR A 87 -14.94 49.29 34.01
C TYR A 87 -16.43 49.23 33.72
N SER A 88 -17.02 50.42 33.86
CA SER A 88 -18.36 50.83 33.50
C SER A 88 -18.74 50.40 32.08
N SER A 89 -19.98 49.94 31.92
CA SER A 89 -20.60 49.64 30.63
C SER A 89 -20.77 50.90 29.78
N PRO A 90 -20.48 50.83 28.48
CA PRO A 90 -21.21 51.60 27.47
C PRO A 90 -22.00 50.65 26.56
N THR A 91 -23.29 50.92 26.51
CA THR A 91 -24.34 50.57 25.54
C THR A 91 -23.89 49.85 24.26
N ALA A 92 -24.44 48.64 24.06
CA ALA A 92 -24.34 47.90 22.81
C ALA A 92 -25.13 48.57 21.67
N PRO A 93 -24.61 48.62 20.42
CA PRO A 93 -25.40 48.95 19.25
C PRO A 93 -26.36 47.79 18.90
N PRO A 94 -27.54 48.07 18.31
CA PRO A 94 -28.50 47.05 17.93
C PRO A 94 -27.95 46.17 16.80
N GLN A 95 -27.98 44.85 17.01
CA GLN A 95 -27.68 43.87 15.96
C GLN A 95 -28.79 43.92 14.89
N PRO A 96 -28.45 43.99 13.59
CA PRO A 96 -29.43 43.72 12.56
C PRO A 96 -29.82 42.24 12.64
N GLN A 97 -31.12 41.99 12.80
CA GLN A 97 -31.70 40.66 12.68
C GLN A 97 -31.44 40.15 11.25
N SER A 98 -30.40 39.34 11.09
CA SER A 98 -30.18 38.56 9.87
C SER A 98 -31.33 37.55 9.76
N ARG A 99 -32.33 37.96 8.99
CA ARG A 99 -33.43 37.15 8.48
C ARG A 99 -32.83 35.84 7.98
N ARG A 100 -33.13 34.74 8.67
CA ARG A 100 -32.76 33.38 8.29
C ARG A 100 -33.53 33.02 7.03
N VAL A 101 -33.03 33.48 5.89
CA VAL A 101 -33.42 32.95 4.58
C VAL A 101 -32.96 31.50 4.61
N GLY A 102 -33.90 30.57 4.55
CA GLY A 102 -33.59 29.16 4.33
C GLY A 102 -32.76 29.08 3.05
N GLN A 103 -31.46 28.86 3.18
CA GLN A 103 -30.64 28.43 2.07
C GLN A 103 -31.23 27.09 1.65
N GLN A 104 -31.97 27.10 0.55
CA GLN A 104 -32.18 25.92 -0.25
C GLN A 104 -30.79 25.37 -0.53
N GLU A 105 -30.50 24.21 0.03
CA GLU A 105 -29.31 23.43 -0.29
C GLU A 105 -29.38 23.16 -1.79
N ALA A 106 -28.60 23.93 -2.56
CA ALA A 106 -28.49 23.71 -3.99
C ALA A 106 -28.06 22.26 -4.20
N PRO A 107 -28.66 21.51 -5.14
CA PRO A 107 -28.22 20.16 -5.45
C PRO A 107 -26.71 20.20 -5.69
N VAL A 108 -25.94 19.49 -4.86
CA VAL A 108 -24.50 19.34 -5.06
C VAL A 108 -24.33 18.81 -6.49
N PRO A 109 -23.60 19.51 -7.38
CA PRO A 109 -23.37 19.01 -8.73
C PRO A 109 -22.71 17.64 -8.58
N VAL A 110 -23.38 16.60 -9.09
CA VAL A 110 -22.79 15.26 -9.13
C VAL A 110 -21.53 15.39 -9.99
N PRO A 111 -20.33 15.06 -9.48
CA PRO A 111 -19.13 15.12 -10.30
C PRO A 111 -19.32 14.22 -11.52
N PRO A 112 -18.78 14.61 -12.70
CA PRO A 112 -18.93 13.82 -13.90
C PRO A 112 -18.45 12.37 -13.66
N PRO A 113 -19.13 11.36 -14.23
CA PRO A 113 -18.72 9.98 -14.07
C PRO A 113 -17.28 9.81 -14.54
N ALA A 114 -16.49 9.11 -13.73
CA ALA A 114 -15.10 8.83 -14.09
C ALA A 114 -15.04 8.03 -15.40
N PRO A 115 -14.02 8.24 -16.26
CA PRO A 115 -13.88 7.50 -17.50
C PRO A 115 -13.85 5.98 -17.25
N GLU A 116 -14.73 5.24 -17.94
CA GLU A 116 -14.76 3.78 -17.82
C GLU A 116 -13.48 3.14 -18.38
N PRO A 117 -12.95 2.08 -17.75
CA PRO A 117 -11.78 1.38 -18.25
C PRO A 117 -12.11 0.64 -19.55
N PRO A 118 -11.22 0.65 -20.55
CA PRO A 118 -11.32 -0.29 -21.66
C PRO A 118 -11.20 -1.73 -21.11
N LEU A 119 -12.13 -2.60 -21.49
CA LEU A 119 -12.15 -3.98 -21.02
C LEU A 119 -11.21 -4.85 -21.87
N PRO A 120 -10.40 -5.75 -21.27
CA PRO A 120 -10.33 -6.07 -19.85
C PRO A 120 -9.33 -5.19 -19.06
N PHE A 121 -9.74 -4.72 -17.87
CA PHE A 121 -8.86 -4.10 -16.88
C PHE A 121 -9.06 -4.78 -15.50
N PRO A 122 -7.99 -5.14 -14.77
CA PRO A 122 -6.57 -4.96 -15.11
C PRO A 122 -6.10 -5.82 -16.29
N PRO A 123 -5.10 -5.38 -17.07
CA PRO A 123 -4.57 -6.15 -18.18
C PRO A 123 -3.84 -7.40 -17.68
N HIS A 124 -4.03 -8.51 -18.39
CA HIS A 124 -3.42 -9.81 -18.10
C HIS A 124 -2.40 -10.24 -19.16
N THR A 125 -2.31 -9.51 -20.28
CA THR A 125 -1.30 -9.71 -21.32
C THR A 125 -0.61 -8.38 -21.68
N VAL A 126 0.57 -8.45 -22.28
CA VAL A 126 1.32 -7.24 -22.69
C VAL A 126 0.59 -6.50 -23.82
N GLU A 127 -0.11 -7.21 -24.70
CA GLU A 127 -0.95 -6.61 -25.74
C GLU A 127 -2.11 -5.80 -25.14
N GLN A 128 -2.75 -6.35 -24.10
CA GLN A 128 -3.80 -5.65 -23.37
C GLN A 128 -3.25 -4.41 -22.67
N LEU A 129 -2.06 -4.50 -22.07
CA LEU A 129 -1.38 -3.35 -21.49
C LEU A 129 -1.12 -2.27 -22.55
N HIS A 130 -0.60 -2.64 -23.71
CA HIS A 130 -0.33 -1.73 -24.82
C HIS A 130 -1.59 -1.05 -25.37
N ALA A 131 -2.74 -1.72 -25.36
CA ALA A 131 -4.00 -1.13 -25.79
C ALA A 131 -4.46 0.05 -24.89
N LEU A 132 -4.04 0.09 -23.63
CA LEU A 132 -4.42 1.16 -22.68
C LEU A 132 -3.80 2.52 -23.02
N GLU A 133 -2.68 2.53 -23.74
CA GLU A 133 -1.88 3.74 -24.01
C GLU A 133 -2.71 4.91 -24.58
N GLN A 134 -3.73 4.60 -25.39
CA GLN A 134 -4.58 5.61 -26.05
C GLN A 134 -5.35 6.51 -25.08
N GLY A 135 -5.63 6.04 -23.86
CA GLY A 135 -6.34 6.83 -22.86
C GLY A 135 -5.44 7.55 -21.85
N ALA A 136 -4.13 7.61 -22.12
CA ALA A 136 -3.17 8.31 -21.28
C ALA A 136 -3.40 9.84 -21.28
N PRO A 137 -3.71 10.47 -20.14
CA PRO A 137 -3.64 11.92 -20.03
C PRO A 137 -2.23 12.46 -20.30
N THR A 138 -2.17 13.75 -20.65
CA THR A 138 -0.91 14.48 -20.82
C THR A 138 -0.12 14.50 -19.52
N PHE A 139 1.19 14.34 -19.63
CA PHE A 139 2.13 14.39 -18.53
C PHE A 139 3.30 15.32 -18.86
N ASN A 140 3.99 15.77 -17.82
CA ASN A 140 5.22 16.55 -17.93
C ASN A 140 6.36 15.78 -17.27
N ILE A 141 7.56 15.83 -17.85
CA ILE A 141 8.76 15.27 -17.24
C ILE A 141 9.28 16.29 -16.21
N LEU A 142 9.49 15.83 -14.98
CA LEU A 142 10.03 16.65 -13.90
C LEU A 142 11.54 16.50 -13.80
N ASP A 143 12.01 15.25 -13.84
CA ASP A 143 13.40 14.90 -13.58
C ASP A 143 13.74 13.56 -14.25
N THR A 144 15.01 13.38 -14.59
CA THR A 144 15.54 12.12 -15.10
C THR A 144 16.88 11.86 -14.44
N THR A 145 16.95 10.77 -13.69
CA THR A 145 18.18 10.32 -13.04
C THR A 145 18.62 9.00 -13.63
N THR A 146 19.93 8.86 -13.82
CA THR A 146 20.56 7.61 -14.25
C THR A 146 21.48 7.12 -13.15
N ASP A 147 21.40 5.83 -12.86
CA ASP A 147 22.32 5.16 -11.95
C ASP A 147 23.27 4.31 -12.78
N GLY A 148 24.43 4.90 -13.06
CA GLY A 148 25.42 4.37 -14.00
C GLY A 148 24.83 4.14 -15.40
N LYS A 149 25.19 3.00 -16.01
CA LYS A 149 24.74 2.63 -17.36
C LYS A 149 23.55 1.67 -17.38
N ARG A 150 23.06 1.21 -16.22
CA ARG A 150 22.11 0.08 -16.17
C ARG A 150 20.68 0.49 -15.83
N LYS A 151 20.50 1.61 -15.13
CA LYS A 151 19.19 2.03 -14.63
C LYS A 151 18.89 3.48 -14.97
N LYS A 152 17.67 3.74 -15.47
CA LYS A 152 17.11 5.08 -15.69
C LYS A 152 15.84 5.23 -14.86
N THR A 153 15.71 6.33 -14.14
CA THR A 153 14.49 6.70 -13.41
C THR A 153 13.99 8.03 -13.94
N VAL A 154 12.76 8.07 -14.43
CA VAL A 154 12.11 9.28 -14.92
C VAL A 154 10.96 9.62 -14.00
N ARG A 155 10.95 10.85 -13.51
CA ARG A 155 9.85 11.39 -12.70
C ARG A 155 8.95 12.21 -13.60
N ILE A 156 7.66 11.92 -13.56
CA ILE A 156 6.64 12.61 -14.34
C ILE A 156 5.54 13.16 -13.43
N ALA A 157 4.96 14.30 -13.82
CA ALA A 157 3.75 14.84 -13.22
C ALA A 157 2.61 14.74 -14.21
N TYR A 158 1.46 14.28 -13.74
CA TYR A 158 0.23 14.24 -14.51
C TYR A 158 -0.99 14.40 -13.58
N PRO A 159 -2.16 14.80 -14.11
CA PRO A 159 -3.36 14.99 -13.29
C PRO A 159 -3.74 13.73 -12.51
N LYS A 160 -4.45 13.89 -11.40
CA LYS A 160 -5.04 12.74 -10.71
C LYS A 160 -6.09 12.09 -11.62
N SER A 161 -6.00 10.78 -11.78
CA SER A 161 -6.86 10.02 -12.70
C SER A 161 -7.20 8.65 -12.12
N VAL A 162 -8.13 7.96 -12.75
CA VAL A 162 -8.47 6.58 -12.37
C VAL A 162 -7.34 5.61 -12.71
N ALA A 163 -7.32 4.46 -12.04
CA ALA A 163 -6.23 3.47 -12.11
C ALA A 163 -5.82 3.12 -13.55
N TRP A 164 -6.77 2.89 -14.45
CA TRP A 164 -6.45 2.51 -15.83
C TRP A 164 -5.78 3.64 -16.62
N GLN A 165 -6.17 4.90 -16.39
CA GLN A 165 -5.53 6.07 -17.00
C GLN A 165 -4.14 6.30 -16.42
N GLN A 166 -3.95 6.07 -15.12
CA GLN A 166 -2.61 6.09 -14.50
C GLN A 166 -1.69 5.05 -15.15
N VAL A 167 -2.16 3.81 -15.32
CA VAL A 167 -1.42 2.75 -16.03
C VAL A 167 -1.09 3.18 -17.47
N ALA A 168 -2.06 3.74 -18.19
CA ALA A 168 -1.88 4.23 -19.55
C ALA A 168 -0.80 5.32 -19.62
N THR A 169 -0.83 6.30 -18.72
CA THR A 169 0.16 7.39 -18.68
C THR A 169 1.55 6.90 -18.32
N LEU A 170 1.68 6.02 -17.33
CA LEU A 170 2.97 5.43 -16.96
C LEU A 170 3.56 4.64 -18.13
N LEU A 171 2.73 3.88 -18.86
CA LEU A 171 3.14 3.13 -20.03
C LEU A 171 3.55 4.05 -21.20
N LYS A 172 2.77 5.09 -21.48
CA LYS A 172 3.09 6.06 -22.52
C LYS A 172 4.43 6.75 -22.24
N ALA A 173 4.62 7.23 -21.00
CA ALA A 173 5.88 7.82 -20.58
C ALA A 173 7.04 6.83 -20.66
N PHE A 174 6.83 5.55 -20.33
CA PHE A 174 7.84 4.52 -20.53
C PHE A 174 8.25 4.40 -22.00
N LYS A 175 7.28 4.28 -22.92
CA LYS A 175 7.55 4.14 -24.36
C LYS A 175 8.26 5.36 -24.94
N GLU A 176 7.93 6.56 -24.48
CA GLU A 176 8.62 7.80 -24.89
C GLU A 176 10.03 7.92 -24.32
N GLN A 177 10.30 7.29 -23.18
CA GLN A 177 11.57 7.40 -22.46
C GLN A 177 12.44 6.15 -22.53
N GLN A 178 12.02 5.13 -23.28
CA GLN A 178 12.74 3.88 -23.39
C GLN A 178 14.03 4.07 -24.17
N GLU A 179 15.11 3.54 -23.63
CA GLU A 179 16.41 3.51 -24.31
C GLU A 179 17.03 2.13 -24.11
N THR A 180 17.71 1.62 -25.14
CA THR A 180 18.23 0.25 -25.17
C THR A 180 19.42 0.02 -24.26
N GLN A 181 20.12 1.08 -23.87
CA GLN A 181 21.27 1.01 -22.98
C GLN A 181 20.91 0.68 -21.53
N PHE A 182 19.68 0.99 -21.10
CA PHE A 182 19.25 0.74 -19.72
C PHE A 182 18.51 -0.60 -19.64
N GLU A 183 18.94 -1.43 -18.70
CA GLU A 183 18.29 -2.70 -18.39
C GLU A 183 17.05 -2.50 -17.53
N THR A 184 17.07 -1.56 -16.60
CA THR A 184 15.91 -1.20 -15.78
C THR A 184 15.50 0.24 -16.07
N ILE A 185 14.24 0.44 -16.42
CA ILE A 185 13.64 1.78 -16.58
C ILE A 185 12.50 1.90 -15.59
N ILE A 186 12.55 2.95 -14.77
CA ILE A 186 11.52 3.25 -13.78
C ILE A 186 10.84 4.55 -14.16
N ILE A 187 9.53 4.53 -14.33
CA ILE A 187 8.70 5.73 -14.46
C ILE A 187 7.97 5.95 -13.14
N GLN A 188 8.11 7.14 -12.56
CA GLN A 188 7.50 7.49 -11.28
C GLN A 188 6.55 8.66 -11.47
N GLY A 189 5.28 8.46 -11.14
CA GLY A 189 4.28 9.51 -11.14
C GLY A 189 4.29 10.29 -9.83
N TYR A 190 4.20 11.62 -9.93
CA TYR A 190 4.12 12.53 -8.80
C TYR A 190 2.95 13.49 -8.96
N LEU A 191 2.27 13.76 -7.84
CA LEU A 191 1.36 14.89 -7.73
C LEU A 191 2.14 16.10 -7.18
N PRO A 192 2.21 17.24 -7.90
CA PRO A 192 2.96 18.42 -7.46
C PRO A 192 2.49 19.01 -6.12
N GLN A 193 1.24 18.76 -5.77
CA GLN A 193 0.58 19.22 -4.55
C GLN A 193 0.79 18.27 -3.35
N ASP A 194 1.51 17.17 -3.54
CA ASP A 194 1.88 16.25 -2.46
C ASP A 194 3.34 16.52 -2.03
N PRO A 195 3.57 17.16 -0.87
CA PRO A 195 4.91 17.46 -0.37
C PRO A 195 5.63 16.23 0.21
N GLY A 196 5.05 15.02 0.10
CA GLY A 196 5.50 13.82 0.78
C GLY A 196 6.92 13.36 0.40
N GLY A 197 7.69 12.92 1.41
CA GLY A 197 9.00 12.27 1.26
C GLY A 197 8.96 10.86 0.67
N PHE A 198 7.91 10.51 -0.08
CA PHE A 198 7.79 9.24 -0.78
C PHE A 198 8.55 9.27 -2.11
N THR A 199 8.98 8.10 -2.58
CA THR A 199 9.67 7.97 -3.87
C THR A 199 8.73 8.06 -5.08
N PHE A 200 7.41 8.07 -4.89
CA PHE A 200 6.37 8.39 -5.89
C PHE A 200 5.01 8.50 -5.18
N THR A 201 4.07 9.26 -5.77
CA THR A 201 2.73 9.52 -5.17
C THR A 201 1.58 9.30 -6.14
N ASN A 202 1.86 9.16 -7.43
CA ASN A 202 0.87 8.95 -8.50
C ASN A 202 1.25 7.73 -9.35
N GLY A 203 1.54 6.61 -8.70
CA GLY A 203 1.92 5.36 -9.36
C GLY A 203 3.37 5.26 -9.81
N GLN A 204 3.76 4.05 -10.18
CA GLN A 204 5.08 3.69 -10.67
C GLN A 204 4.98 2.56 -11.70
N LEU A 205 5.81 2.63 -12.73
CA LEU A 205 6.10 1.52 -13.63
C LEU A 205 7.59 1.18 -13.53
N ILE A 206 7.91 -0.09 -13.37
CA ILE A 206 9.25 -0.67 -13.44
C ILE A 206 9.27 -1.62 -14.63
N PHE A 207 10.17 -1.37 -15.56
CA PHE A 207 10.47 -2.25 -16.67
C PHE A 207 11.87 -2.82 -16.49
N ASP A 208 11.98 -4.14 -16.45
CA ASP A 208 13.25 -4.84 -16.41
C ASP A 208 13.44 -5.65 -17.69
N ARG A 209 14.55 -5.43 -18.39
CA ARG A 209 14.95 -6.20 -19.57
C ARG A 209 15.66 -7.48 -19.14
N ASN A 210 15.50 -8.53 -19.94
CA ASN A 210 16.31 -9.74 -19.87
C ASN A 210 16.38 -10.38 -18.47
N VAL A 211 15.28 -10.33 -17.71
CA VAL A 211 15.17 -10.98 -16.40
C VAL A 211 15.23 -12.48 -16.58
N ARG A 212 16.10 -13.14 -15.82
CA ARG A 212 16.25 -14.60 -15.83
C ARG A 212 15.24 -15.23 -14.87
N LEU A 213 14.30 -15.99 -15.39
CA LEU A 213 13.28 -16.71 -14.62
C LEU A 213 13.17 -18.15 -15.13
N GLY A 214 13.49 -19.13 -14.29
CA GLY A 214 13.30 -20.55 -14.63
C GLY A 214 13.99 -21.01 -15.92
N GLY A 215 15.17 -20.46 -16.24
CA GLY A 215 15.92 -20.78 -17.47
C GLY A 215 15.51 -19.97 -18.71
N GLN A 216 14.47 -19.14 -18.62
CA GLN A 216 14.05 -18.21 -19.67
C GLN A 216 14.61 -16.81 -19.40
N THR A 217 14.74 -16.02 -20.47
CA THR A 217 15.10 -14.60 -20.41
C THR A 217 13.92 -13.81 -20.95
N LEU A 218 13.29 -13.01 -20.08
CA LEU A 218 12.03 -12.32 -20.35
C LEU A 218 12.16 -10.84 -20.00
N ASN A 219 11.41 -9.97 -20.65
CA ASN A 219 11.17 -8.63 -20.15
C ASN A 219 10.04 -8.67 -19.12
N ARG A 220 10.08 -7.78 -18.13
CA ARG A 220 9.08 -7.72 -17.06
C ARG A 220 8.57 -6.30 -16.88
N TYR A 221 7.25 -6.16 -16.86
CA TYR A 221 6.55 -4.94 -16.48
C TYR A 221 5.98 -5.12 -15.08
N GLN A 222 6.21 -4.14 -14.21
CA GLN A 222 5.66 -4.04 -12.87
C GLN A 222 5.04 -2.67 -12.71
N ILE A 223 3.73 -2.60 -12.49
CA ILE A 223 3.00 -1.33 -12.42
C ILE A 223 2.23 -1.28 -11.11
N ASP A 224 2.32 -0.17 -10.40
CA ASP A 224 1.54 0.15 -9.20
C ASP A 224 0.85 1.50 -9.40
N THR A 225 -0.46 1.60 -9.17
CA THR A 225 -1.20 2.86 -9.37
C THR A 225 -1.23 3.75 -8.12
N GLY A 226 -0.72 3.26 -6.99
CA GLY A 226 -0.69 3.98 -5.71
C GLY A 226 0.68 4.56 -5.38
N ASN A 227 1.02 4.56 -4.10
CA ASN A 227 2.34 4.93 -3.56
C ASN A 227 3.13 3.70 -3.06
N GLY A 228 2.72 2.50 -3.47
CA GLY A 228 3.29 1.22 -3.02
C GLY A 228 2.79 0.72 -1.65
N LEU A 229 2.04 1.53 -0.90
CA LEU A 229 1.43 1.19 0.40
C LEU A 229 -0.10 1.28 0.42
N ALA A 230 -0.70 1.89 -0.60
CA ALA A 230 -2.13 2.07 -0.72
C ALA A 230 -2.85 0.72 -0.88
N ILE A 231 -3.94 0.51 -0.12
CA ILE A 231 -4.72 -0.73 -0.10
C ILE A 231 -5.60 -0.84 -1.36
N ASP A 232 -5.99 0.29 -1.93
CA ASP A 232 -6.82 0.44 -3.11
C ASP A 232 -6.01 0.56 -4.42
N SER A 233 -4.69 0.35 -4.37
CA SER A 233 -3.87 0.38 -5.58
C SER A 233 -3.98 -0.90 -6.40
N VAL A 234 -3.92 -0.73 -7.72
CA VAL A 234 -3.84 -1.83 -8.68
C VAL A 234 -2.37 -2.13 -8.90
N ARG A 235 -1.97 -3.38 -8.67
CA ARG A 235 -0.64 -3.89 -9.01
C ARG A 235 -0.72 -4.89 -10.15
N ILE A 236 0.00 -4.60 -11.22
CA ILE A 236 0.06 -5.43 -12.43
C ILE A 236 1.49 -5.92 -12.60
N VAL A 237 1.66 -7.21 -12.87
CA VAL A 237 2.94 -7.82 -13.21
C VAL A 237 2.76 -8.64 -14.47
N LEU A 238 3.49 -8.30 -15.53
CA LEU A 238 3.45 -8.98 -16.82
C LEU A 238 4.87 -9.32 -17.27
N SER A 239 5.03 -10.37 -18.05
CA SER A 239 6.32 -10.76 -18.62
C SER A 239 6.16 -11.20 -20.07
N GLU A 240 7.13 -10.88 -20.91
CA GLU A 240 7.21 -11.22 -22.34
C GLU A 240 8.57 -11.82 -22.72
#